data_AF-A0A1R0LJZ4-F1
#
_entry.id   AF-A0A1R0LJZ4-F1
#
_cell.length_a   1.000
_cell.length_b   1.000
_cell.length_c   1.000
_cell.angle_alpha   90.00
_cell.angle_beta   90.00
_cell.angle_gamma   90.00
#
_symmetry.space_group_name_H-M   'P 1'
#
loop_
_entity.id
_entity.type
_entity.pdbx_description
1 polymer ?
#
loop_
_entity_poly.entity_id
_entity_poly.type
_entity_poly.pdbx_seq_one_letter_code
_entity_poly.pdbx_strand_id
1 'polypeptide(L)'
;MIPMEIYKSSKKAAADAHEMLCQALLAIGIPRRDLGWLAPRVAPDGCPMVAMGTWNADVVQRVAAHLMASPAYVKTLPDGRVVGDHAHVMRDE
;
A
#
# COMPACT_ATOMS: atom_id res chain seq x y z
N MET A 1 -14.97 6.87 -16.47
CA MET A 1 -15.31 7.41 -15.14
C MET A 1 -15.72 6.23 -14.27
N ILE A 2 -15.04 6.03 -13.14
CA ILE A 2 -15.35 4.94 -12.20
C ILE A 2 -16.65 5.24 -11.43
N PRO A 3 -17.54 4.25 -11.23
CA PRO A 3 -18.74 4.41 -10.43
C PRO A 3 -18.43 4.96 -9.03
N MET A 4 -19.30 5.85 -8.53
CA MET A 4 -19.10 6.54 -7.25
C MET A 4 -18.96 5.56 -6.06
N GLU A 5 -19.72 4.47 -6.06
CA GLU A 5 -19.65 3.46 -5.01
C GLU A 5 -18.33 2.69 -5.03
N ILE A 6 -17.80 2.38 -6.22
CA ILE A 6 -16.47 1.78 -6.38
C ILE A 6 -15.39 2.76 -5.88
N TYR A 7 -15.49 4.04 -6.26
CA TYR A 7 -14.55 5.06 -5.79
C TYR A 7 -14.53 5.20 -4.26
N LYS A 8 -15.70 5.22 -3.60
CA LYS A 8 -15.78 5.27 -2.13
C LYS A 8 -15.14 4.04 -1.48
N SER A 9 -15.45 2.85 -1.98
CA SER A 9 -14.89 1.58 -1.49
C SER A 9 -13.36 1.56 -1.62
N SER A 10 -12.84 1.89 -2.81
CA SER A 10 -11.39 1.97 -3.05
C SER A 10 -10.71 3.04 -2.20
N LYS A 11 -11.36 4.19 -1.99
CA LYS A 11 -10.81 5.23 -1.11
C LYS A 11 -10.67 4.72 0.33
N LYS A 12 -11.64 3.95 0.83
CA LYS A 12 -11.56 3.33 2.15
C LYS A 12 -10.44 2.29 2.21
N ALA A 13 -10.37 1.38 1.23
CA ALA A 13 -9.32 0.37 1.18
C ALA A 13 -7.91 1.00 1.13
N ALA A 14 -7.73 2.09 0.38
CA ALA A 14 -6.47 2.83 0.34
C ALA A 14 -6.12 3.46 1.70
N ALA A 15 -7.11 4.00 2.42
CA ALA A 15 -6.92 4.59 3.75
C ALA A 15 -6.54 3.52 4.80
N ASP A 16 -7.24 2.38 4.78
CA ASP A 16 -6.98 1.26 5.68
C ASP A 16 -5.56 0.70 5.41
N ALA A 17 -5.17 0.52 4.14
CA ALA A 17 -3.81 0.10 3.77
C ALA A 17 -2.72 1.12 4.17
N HIS A 18 -3.00 2.42 4.03
CA HIS A 18 -2.11 3.49 4.48
C HIS A 18 -1.88 3.44 5.99
N GLU A 19 -2.94 3.23 6.78
CA GLU A 19 -2.82 3.10 8.23
C GLU A 19 -2.03 1.85 8.63
N MET A 20 -2.31 0.69 8.01
CA MET A 20 -1.56 -0.54 8.26
C MET A 20 -0.07 -0.37 7.98
N LEU A 21 0.28 0.27 6.86
CA LEU A 21 1.67 0.54 6.53
C LEU A 21 2.33 1.49 7.55
N CYS A 22 1.63 2.55 7.97
CA CYS A 22 2.13 3.44 9.00
C CYS A 22 2.41 2.69 10.31
N GLN A 23 1.50 1.82 10.75
CA GLN A 23 1.68 1.02 11.97
C GLN A 23 2.88 0.06 11.83
N ALA A 24 3.03 -0.60 10.69
CA ALA A 24 4.16 -1.49 10.43
C ALA A 24 5.50 -0.73 10.46
N LEU A 25 5.57 0.44 9.82
CA LEU A 25 6.78 1.27 9.81
C LEU A 25 7.13 1.81 11.20
N LEU A 26 6.12 2.17 11.99
CA LEU A 26 6.32 2.56 13.40
C LEU A 26 6.85 1.39 14.23
N ALA A 27 6.32 0.17 14.02
CA ALA A 27 6.73 -1.04 14.74
C ALA A 27 8.21 -1.40 14.50
N ILE A 28 8.76 -1.09 13.32
CA ILE A 28 10.18 -1.28 13.01
C ILE A 28 11.05 -0.06 13.38
N GLY A 29 10.46 0.95 14.03
CA GLY A 29 11.15 2.10 14.59
C GLY A 29 11.32 3.29 13.65
N ILE A 30 10.60 3.38 12.53
CA ILE A 30 10.58 4.59 11.69
C ILE A 30 9.74 5.66 12.41
N PRO A 31 10.27 6.86 12.67
CA PRO A 31 9.53 7.87 13.42
C PRO A 31 8.44 8.49 12.56
N ARG A 32 7.31 8.87 13.19
CA ARG A 32 6.12 9.39 12.51
C ARG A 32 6.39 10.60 11.59
N ARG A 33 7.37 11.45 11.94
CA ARG A 33 7.78 12.61 11.11
C ARG A 33 8.27 12.21 9.71
N ASP A 34 8.84 11.02 9.57
CA ASP A 34 9.39 10.54 8.30
C ASP A 34 8.31 9.85 7.43
N LEU A 35 7.10 9.66 7.97
CA LEU A 35 5.96 9.03 7.29
C LEU A 35 5.04 10.01 6.58
N GLY A 36 5.30 11.33 6.67
CA GLY A 36 4.40 12.36 6.13
C GLY A 36 4.21 12.34 4.61
N TRP A 37 5.06 11.59 3.89
CA TRP A 37 4.97 11.39 2.44
C TRP A 37 3.96 10.31 2.03
N LEU A 38 3.55 9.46 2.98
CA LEU A 38 2.57 8.43 2.73
C LEU A 38 1.19 9.06 2.52
N ALA A 39 0.52 8.66 1.44
CA ALA A 39 -0.82 9.15 1.18
C ALA A 39 -1.69 8.06 0.52
N PRO A 40 -2.92 7.82 1.01
CA PRO A 40 -3.87 6.97 0.32
C PRO A 40 -4.33 7.64 -0.98
N ARG A 41 -4.38 6.86 -2.06
CA ARG A 41 -4.77 7.29 -3.40
C ARG A 41 -5.67 6.24 -4.06
N VAL A 42 -6.44 6.69 -5.04
CA VAL A 42 -7.21 5.82 -5.93
C VAL A 42 -6.75 6.11 -7.35
N ALA A 43 -6.29 5.09 -8.07
CA ALA A 43 -5.85 5.23 -9.44
C ALA A 43 -7.03 5.52 -10.40
N PRO A 44 -6.75 5.99 -11.63
CA PRO A 44 -7.80 6.27 -12.62
C PRO A 44 -8.68 5.06 -12.96
N ASP A 45 -8.14 3.85 -12.83
CA ASP A 45 -8.83 2.57 -13.02
C ASP A 45 -9.65 2.12 -11.79
N GLY A 46 -9.60 2.88 -10.69
CA GLY A 46 -10.29 2.56 -9.44
C GLY A 46 -9.46 1.74 -8.46
N CYS A 47 -8.21 1.40 -8.78
CA CYS A 47 -7.38 0.59 -7.88
C CYS A 47 -6.98 1.39 -6.63
N PRO A 48 -7.20 0.86 -5.41
CA PRO A 48 -6.71 1.47 -4.18
C PRO A 48 -5.18 1.34 -4.09
N MET A 49 -4.51 2.40 -3.67
CA MET A 49 -3.04 2.43 -3.56
C MET A 49 -2.56 3.38 -2.47
N VAL A 50 -1.34 3.15 -1.98
CA VAL A 50 -0.64 4.07 -1.08
C VAL A 50 0.54 4.66 -1.84
N ALA A 51 0.53 5.97 -2.03
CA ALA A 51 1.68 6.69 -2.57
C ALA A 51 2.76 6.79 -1.49
N MET A 52 3.97 6.35 -1.82
CA MET A 52 5.10 6.32 -0.88
C MET A 52 5.89 7.64 -0.87
N GLY A 53 5.94 8.34 -2.01
CA GLY A 53 6.70 9.59 -2.15
C GLY A 53 8.21 9.39 -2.07
N THR A 54 8.93 10.46 -1.74
CA THR A 54 10.40 10.44 -1.58
C THR A 54 10.76 10.16 -0.12
N TRP A 55 11.62 9.17 0.10
CA TRP A 55 12.06 8.78 1.45
C TRP A 55 13.53 9.10 1.68
N ASN A 56 13.89 9.38 2.93
CA ASN A 56 15.28 9.49 3.35
C ASN A 56 16.00 8.15 3.18
N ALA A 57 17.25 8.18 2.75
CA ALA A 57 18.04 6.96 2.49
C ALA A 57 18.12 6.04 3.71
N ASP A 58 18.30 6.60 4.91
CA ASP A 58 18.40 5.82 6.15
C ASP A 58 17.10 5.08 6.50
N VAL A 59 15.94 5.70 6.19
CA VAL A 59 14.62 5.07 6.36
C VAL A 59 14.49 3.88 5.41
N VAL A 60 14.87 4.07 4.14
CA VAL A 60 14.85 3.00 3.12
C VAL A 60 15.75 1.84 3.54
N GLN A 61 16.97 2.12 4.00
CA GLN A 61 17.92 1.10 4.44
C GLN A 61 17.37 0.31 5.63
N ARG A 62 16.76 0.97 6.61
CA ARG A 62 16.18 0.30 7.78
C ARG A 62 15.00 -0.60 7.41
N VAL A 63 14.12 -0.13 6.53
CA VAL A 63 13.02 -0.92 5.99
C VAL A 63 13.54 -2.14 5.24
N ALA A 64 14.54 -1.95 4.36
CA ALA A 64 15.16 -3.05 3.63
C ALA A 64 15.80 -4.09 4.56
N ALA A 65 16.53 -3.66 5.59
CA ALA A 65 17.12 -4.56 6.57
C ALA A 65 16.05 -5.40 7.31
N HIS A 66 14.92 -4.79 7.66
CA HIS A 66 13.82 -5.52 8.30
C HIS A 66 13.19 -6.55 7.35
N LEU A 67 12.93 -6.19 6.10
CA LEU A 67 12.37 -7.09 5.09
C LEU A 67 13.31 -8.28 4.78
N MET A 68 14.63 -8.05 4.78
CA MET A 68 15.62 -9.11 4.58
C MET A 68 15.72 -10.05 5.80
N ALA A 69 15.50 -9.53 7.01
CA ALA A 69 15.52 -10.32 8.23
C ALA A 69 14.25 -11.17 8.41
N SER A 70 13.13 -10.75 7.82
CA SER A 70 11.85 -11.48 7.85
C SER A 70 11.20 -11.46 6.46
N PRO A 71 11.51 -12.44 5.60
CA PRO A 71 10.91 -12.52 4.29
C PRO A 71 9.42 -12.81 4.43
N ALA A 72 8.59 -11.79 4.20
CA ALA A 72 7.15 -11.96 4.11
C ALA A 72 6.81 -12.82 2.87
N TYR A 73 5.99 -13.84 3.07
CA TYR A 73 5.46 -14.61 1.94
C TYR A 73 4.39 -13.79 1.23
N VAL A 74 4.64 -13.45 -0.02
CA VAL A 74 3.71 -12.72 -0.89
C VAL A 74 3.27 -13.66 -2.01
N LYS A 75 1.96 -13.90 -2.12
CA LYS A 75 1.40 -14.62 -3.27
C LYS A 75 1.36 -13.69 -4.47
N THR A 76 1.89 -14.14 -5.59
CA THR A 76 1.80 -13.44 -6.87
C THR A 76 1.10 -14.31 -7.92
N LEU A 77 0.42 -13.65 -8.85
CA LEU A 77 -0.04 -14.24 -10.09
C LEU A 77 1.16 -14.55 -11.01
N PRO A 78 0.99 -15.41 -12.03
CA PRO A 78 2.07 -15.73 -12.99
C PRO A 78 2.63 -14.51 -13.73
N ASP A 79 1.86 -13.42 -13.83
CA ASP A 79 2.28 -12.15 -14.44
C ASP A 79 3.00 -11.19 -13.47
N GLY A 80 3.25 -11.64 -12.24
CA GLY A 80 3.96 -10.88 -11.21
C GLY A 80 3.09 -9.94 -10.38
N ARG A 81 1.78 -9.83 -10.66
CA ARG A 81 0.88 -9.04 -9.80
C ARG A 81 0.71 -9.70 -8.44
N VAL A 82 0.74 -8.92 -7.37
CA VAL A 82 0.43 -9.40 -6.02
C VAL A 82 -1.03 -9.80 -5.97
N VAL A 83 -1.31 -11.00 -5.46
CA VAL A 83 -2.68 -11.44 -5.17
C VAL A 83 -3.17 -10.60 -4.00
N GLY A 84 -3.97 -9.58 -4.29
CA GLY A 84 -4.61 -8.76 -3.26
C GLY A 84 -5.71 -9.55 -2.55
N ASP A 85 -5.80 -9.41 -1.23
CA ASP A 85 -6.98 -9.85 -0.45
C ASP A 85 -8.20 -8.95 -0.70
N HIS A 86 -7.97 -7.76 -1.24
CA HIS A 86 -9.05 -6.89 -1.70
C HIS A 86 -9.54 -7.40 -3.04
N ALA A 87 -10.80 -7.84 -3.10
CA ALA A 87 -11.45 -8.22 -4.34
C ALA A 87 -11.21 -7.12 -5.38
N HIS A 88 -10.46 -7.45 -6.44
CA HIS A 88 -10.58 -6.69 -7.68
C HIS A 88 -12.07 -6.67 -7.98
N VAL A 89 -12.68 -5.49 -7.95
CA VAL A 89 -14.01 -5.31 -8.53
C VAL A 89 -13.80 -5.48 -10.02
N MET A 90 -13.79 -6.75 -10.44
CA MET A 90 -13.84 -7.15 -11.83
C MET A 90 -15.11 -6.50 -12.36
N ARG A 91 -14.92 -5.68 -13.39
CA ARG A 91 -15.99 -5.12 -14.17
C ARG A 91 -16.70 -6.32 -14.80
N ASP A 92 -17.84 -6.73 -14.25
CA ASP A 92 -18.75 -7.61 -14.99
C ASP A 92 -19.08 -6.87 -16.30
N GLU A 93 -18.73 -7.51 -17.42
CA GLU A 93 -19.09 -7.07 -18.77
C GLU A 93 -20.59 -7.22 -19.01
#